data_AF-A0AAJ2IDE7-F1
#
_entry.id   AF-A0AAJ2IDE7-F1
#
_cell.length_a   1.000
_cell.length_b   1.000
_cell.length_c   1.000
_cell.angle_alpha   90.00
_cell.angle_beta   90.00
_cell.angle_gamma   90.00
#
_symmetry.space_group_name_H-M   'P 1'
#
loop_
_entity.id
_entity.type
_entity.pdbx_description
1 polymer ?
#
loop_
_entity_poly.entity_id
_entity_poly.type
_entity_poly.pdbx_seq_one_letter_code
_entity_poly.pdbx_strand_id
1 'polypeptide(L)'
;MAMHADLGRGRIGCSLKTAAPRSGRTQTKINWLVRQLSGAPDDLRITAHHAGSRVESTAALLKDIRADATSVMPTDGRDIREFTVTMESSMGSKRSGSEGGFVTAMVLLTTTFYADVVERVRSGRDA
;
A
#
# COMPACT_ATOMS: atom_id res chain seq x y z
N MET A 1 7.03 -0.08 -8.62
CA MET A 1 7.15 -0.83 -7.35
C MET A 1 8.55 -0.60 -6.78
N ALA A 2 8.68 -0.58 -5.45
CA ALA A 2 9.97 -0.53 -4.76
C ALA A 2 9.98 -1.58 -3.65
N MET A 3 11.16 -2.11 -3.35
CA MET A 3 11.40 -3.04 -2.24
C MET A 3 12.34 -2.39 -1.23
N HIS A 4 12.07 -2.61 0.05
CA HIS A 4 12.74 -2.00 1.19
C HIS A 4 13.09 -3.08 2.21
N ALA A 5 14.22 -2.92 2.89
CA ALA A 5 14.63 -3.77 4.00
C ALA A 5 15.11 -2.87 5.16
N ASP A 6 14.46 -2.99 6.30
CA ASP A 6 14.90 -2.38 7.56
C ASP A 6 15.57 -3.47 8.40
N LEU A 7 16.90 -3.51 8.32
CA LEU A 7 17.73 -4.48 9.02
C LEU A 7 17.67 -4.28 10.55
N GLY A 8 17.49 -3.04 11.01
CA GLY A 8 17.41 -2.72 12.43
C GLY A 8 16.11 -3.23 13.06
N ARG A 9 15.01 -3.24 12.30
CA ARG A 9 13.71 -3.80 12.73
C ARG A 9 13.48 -5.24 12.30
N GLY A 10 14.37 -5.83 11.50
CA GLY A 10 14.17 -7.15 10.91
C GLY A 10 12.91 -7.22 10.05
N ARG A 11 12.63 -6.17 9.27
CA ARG A 11 11.44 -6.08 8.41
C ARG A 11 11.81 -5.89 6.95
N ILE A 12 11.01 -6.47 6.07
CA ILE A 12 11.05 -6.23 4.63
C ILE A 12 9.70 -5.68 4.18
N GLY A 13 9.71 -4.85 3.15
CA GLY A 13 8.52 -4.19 2.63
C GLY A 13 8.54 -4.03 1.12
N CYS A 14 7.39 -4.18 0.50
CA CYS A 14 7.14 -3.81 -0.89
C CYS A 14 6.17 -2.64 -0.93
N SER A 15 6.38 -1.71 -1.85
CA SER A 15 5.43 -0.62 -2.05
C SER A 15 5.20 -0.27 -3.52
N LEU A 16 3.99 0.19 -3.80
CA LEU A 16 3.55 0.69 -5.09
C LEU A 16 2.93 2.07 -4.90
N LYS A 17 3.39 3.03 -5.69
CA LYS A 17 2.74 4.34 -5.82
C LYS A 17 1.82 4.33 -7.04
N THR A 18 0.60 4.84 -6.87
CA THR A 18 -0.35 5.05 -7.97
C THR A 18 -1.01 6.42 -7.84
N ALA A 19 -1.18 7.11 -8.96
CA ALA A 19 -1.92 8.36 -8.98
C ALA A 19 -3.38 8.11 -8.57
N ALA A 20 -3.95 9.01 -7.79
CA ALA A 20 -5.39 8.99 -7.54
C ALA A 20 -6.15 9.44 -8.80
N PRO A 21 -7.43 9.04 -8.97
CA PRO A 21 -8.29 9.57 -10.03
C PRO A 21 -8.31 11.10 -10.04
N ARG A 22 -8.33 11.69 -11.23
CA ARG A 22 -8.32 13.17 -11.38
C ARG A 22 -9.61 13.82 -10.93
N SER A 23 -10.73 13.13 -11.11
CA SER A 23 -12.07 13.61 -10.79
C SER A 23 -12.71 12.81 -9.65
N GLY A 24 -13.85 13.28 -9.17
CA GLY A 24 -14.60 12.66 -8.07
C GLY A 24 -14.22 13.20 -6.70
N ARG A 25 -15.08 12.94 -5.72
CA ARG A 25 -14.86 13.33 -4.31
C ARG A 25 -13.71 12.51 -3.71
N THR A 26 -13.05 13.03 -2.68
CA THR A 26 -11.95 12.34 -1.97
C THR A 26 -12.30 10.90 -1.57
N GLN A 27 -13.48 10.69 -0.99
CA GLN A 27 -13.96 9.35 -0.63
C GLN A 27 -14.15 8.42 -1.84
N THR A 28 -14.56 8.97 -2.99
CA THR A 28 -14.69 8.20 -4.24
C THR A 28 -13.34 7.68 -4.73
N LYS A 29 -12.27 8.46 -4.57
CA LYS A 29 -10.90 8.06 -4.93
C LYS A 29 -10.37 6.93 -4.04
N ILE A 30 -10.68 6.98 -2.75
CA ILE A 30 -10.38 5.90 -1.79
C ILE A 30 -11.12 4.63 -2.21
N ASN A 31 -12.43 4.73 -2.43
CA ASN A 31 -13.27 3.60 -2.84
C ASN A 31 -12.85 3.02 -4.21
N TRP A 32 -12.30 3.84 -5.11
CA TRP A 32 -11.74 3.38 -6.38
C TRP A 32 -10.53 2.46 -6.16
N LEU A 33 -9.61 2.81 -5.24
CA LEU A 33 -8.46 1.96 -4.93
C LEU A 33 -8.90 0.68 -4.21
N VAL A 34 -9.78 0.78 -3.21
CA VAL A 34 -10.27 -0.36 -2.42
C VAL A 34 -10.92 -1.42 -3.31
N ARG A 35 -11.68 -1.02 -4.35
CA ARG A 35 -12.29 -1.95 -5.30
C ARG A 35 -11.27 -2.78 -6.08
N GLN A 36 -10.13 -2.19 -6.43
CA GLN A 36 -9.06 -2.90 -7.13
C GLN A 36 -8.32 -3.88 -6.21
N LEU A 37 -8.31 -3.58 -4.91
CA LEU A 37 -7.71 -4.39 -3.86
C LEU A 37 -8.73 -5.31 -3.16
N SER A 38 -9.86 -5.64 -3.80
CA SER A 38 -10.93 -6.45 -3.17
C SER A 38 -10.48 -7.84 -2.72
N GLY A 39 -9.55 -8.46 -3.47
CA GLY A 39 -8.96 -9.77 -3.14
C GLY A 39 -7.62 -9.69 -2.39
N ALA A 40 -7.13 -8.48 -2.10
CA ALA A 40 -5.82 -8.31 -1.48
C ALA A 40 -5.86 -8.50 0.06
N PRO A 41 -4.73 -8.81 0.71
CA PRO A 41 -4.64 -8.97 2.16
C PRO A 41 -5.07 -7.73 2.96
N ASP A 42 -5.69 -7.96 4.11
CA ASP A 42 -6.24 -6.94 5.00
C ASP A 42 -5.19 -6.09 5.72
N ASP A 43 -3.97 -6.61 5.83
CA ASP A 43 -2.82 -5.99 6.50
C ASP A 43 -2.02 -5.05 5.59
N LEU A 44 -2.45 -4.87 4.34
CA LEU A 44 -1.91 -3.83 3.46
C LEU A 44 -2.09 -2.46 4.08
N ARG A 45 -1.02 -1.67 4.14
CA ARG A 45 -1.08 -0.27 4.54
C ARG A 45 -1.32 0.59 3.32
N ILE A 46 -2.37 1.41 3.38
CA ILE A 46 -2.66 2.42 2.37
C ILE A 46 -2.28 3.78 2.94
N THR A 47 -1.44 4.51 2.23
CA THR A 47 -1.08 5.90 2.54
C THR A 47 -1.67 6.80 1.47
N ALA A 48 -2.57 7.70 1.85
CA ALA A 48 -3.16 8.71 1.00
C ALA A 48 -2.35 10.02 1.10
N HIS A 49 -1.73 10.43 0.00
CA HIS A 49 -0.93 11.66 -0.05
C HIS A 49 -1.83 12.85 -0.38
N HIS A 50 -1.80 13.87 0.47
CA HIS A 50 -2.71 15.01 0.35
C HIS A 50 -2.29 15.90 -0.83
N ALA A 51 -3.27 16.43 -1.55
CA ALA A 51 -3.04 17.41 -2.61
C ALA A 51 -2.48 18.72 -2.04
N GLY A 52 -1.63 19.40 -2.81
CA GLY A 52 -0.99 20.65 -2.39
C GLY A 52 0.15 20.49 -1.37
N SER A 53 0.38 19.28 -0.84
CA SER A 53 1.49 18.99 0.10
C SER A 53 2.38 17.87 -0.40
N ARG A 54 3.67 17.97 -0.08
CA ARG A 54 4.66 16.93 -0.36
C ARG A 54 4.85 15.96 0.79
N VAL A 55 4.48 16.34 2.01
CA VAL A 55 4.80 15.61 3.24
C VAL A 55 3.54 15.08 3.93
N GLU A 56 2.43 15.79 3.84
CA GLU A 56 1.22 15.40 4.54
C GLU A 56 0.52 14.23 3.87
N SER A 57 0.19 13.24 4.70
CA SER A 57 -0.52 12.05 4.32
C SER A 57 -1.29 11.49 5.51
N THR A 58 -2.28 10.68 5.21
CA THR A 58 -3.00 9.84 6.16
C THR A 58 -2.76 8.39 5.80
N ALA A 59 -2.78 7.48 6.78
CA ALA A 59 -2.56 6.08 6.52
C ALA A 59 -3.39 5.20 7.44
N ALA A 60 -3.90 4.10 6.89
CA ALA A 60 -4.65 3.08 7.61
C ALA A 60 -4.41 1.71 6.98
N LEU A 61 -4.77 0.65 7.71
CA LEU A 61 -4.77 -0.70 7.13
C LEU A 61 -5.98 -0.87 6.22
N LEU A 62 -5.86 -1.73 5.21
CA LEU A 62 -6.91 -1.97 4.24
C LEU A 62 -8.19 -2.48 4.91
N LYS A 63 -8.07 -3.31 5.96
CA LYS A 63 -9.22 -3.76 6.77
C LYS A 63 -10.01 -2.59 7.38
N ASP A 64 -9.31 -1.56 7.87
CA ASP A 64 -9.93 -0.43 8.54
C ASP A 64 -10.61 0.48 7.51
N ILE A 65 -10.01 0.63 6.33
CA ILE A 65 -10.58 1.39 5.21
C ILE A 65 -11.80 0.68 4.61
N ARG A 66 -11.77 -0.66 4.54
CA ARG A 66 -12.93 -1.48 4.11
C ARG A 66 -14.11 -1.32 5.06
N ALA A 67 -13.84 -1.21 6.37
CA ALA A 67 -14.88 -0.97 7.37
C ALA A 67 -15.36 0.48 7.35
N ASP A 68 -14.45 1.44 7.25
CA ASP A 68 -14.73 2.87 7.23
C ASP A 68 -13.68 3.63 6.38
N ALA A 69 -14.11 4.10 5.21
CA ALA A 69 -13.26 4.85 4.28
C ALA A 69 -12.78 6.20 4.86
N THR A 70 -13.44 6.74 5.88
CA THR A 70 -13.03 8.01 6.51
C THR A 70 -11.74 7.88 7.32
N SER A 71 -11.34 6.66 7.69
CA SER A 71 -10.10 6.36 8.43
C SER A 71 -8.82 6.83 7.74
N VAL A 72 -8.84 7.03 6.41
CA VAL A 72 -7.71 7.50 5.61
C VAL A 72 -8.03 8.81 4.85
N MET A 73 -9.09 9.51 5.24
CA MET A 73 -9.42 10.81 4.64
C MET A 73 -8.60 11.94 5.27
N PRO A 74 -8.16 12.94 4.48
CA PRO A 74 -7.59 14.18 5.02
C PRO A 74 -8.61 14.90 5.91
N THR A 75 -8.20 15.26 7.13
CA THR A 75 -9.09 15.87 8.13
C THR A 75 -9.42 17.34 7.83
N ASP A 76 -8.62 18.00 7.00
CA ASP A 76 -8.79 19.38 6.58
C ASP A 76 -9.56 19.54 5.26
N GLY A 77 -10.16 18.46 4.77
CA GLY A 77 -10.97 18.46 3.55
C GLY A 77 -10.17 18.54 2.26
N ARG A 78 -8.84 18.44 2.30
CA ARG A 78 -8.02 18.34 1.09
C ARG A 78 -8.35 17.09 0.29
N ASP A 79 -8.03 17.18 -0.99
CA ASP A 79 -8.11 16.05 -1.91
C ASP A 79 -6.85 15.16 -1.82
N ILE A 80 -6.86 14.02 -2.49
CA ILE A 80 -5.75 13.06 -2.55
C ILE A 80 -5.14 13.09 -3.94
N ARG A 81 -3.81 13.21 -4.02
CA ARG A 81 -3.06 13.23 -5.30
C ARG A 81 -2.53 11.85 -5.71
N GLU A 82 -2.22 11.01 -4.74
CA GLU A 82 -1.49 9.75 -4.93
C GLU A 82 -1.76 8.83 -3.74
N PHE A 83 -1.75 7.53 -4.00
CA PHE A 83 -1.73 6.50 -2.97
C PHE A 83 -0.40 5.76 -3.00
N THR A 84 0.11 5.41 -1.81
CA THR A 84 1.10 4.34 -1.67
C THR A 84 0.43 3.13 -1.04
N VAL A 85 0.53 1.97 -1.69
CA VAL A 85 0.14 0.67 -1.13
C VAL A 85 1.41 -0.03 -0.66
N THR A 86 1.44 -0.48 0.60
CA THR A 86 2.62 -1.11 1.21
C THR A 86 2.23 -2.44 1.86
N MET A 87 3.03 -3.48 1.60
CA MET A 87 3.00 -4.76 2.30
C MET A 87 4.31 -4.94 3.04
N GLU A 88 4.28 -5.34 4.31
CA GLU A 88 5.48 -5.58 5.11
C GLU A 88 5.42 -6.94 5.79
N SER A 89 6.53 -7.67 5.78
CA SER A 89 6.66 -8.96 6.48
C SER A 89 7.94 -9.00 7.31
N SER A 90 8.08 -10.05 8.12
CA SER A 90 9.33 -10.31 8.84
C SER A 90 10.43 -10.67 7.84
N MET A 91 11.63 -10.18 8.09
CA MET A 91 12.84 -10.48 7.32
C MET A 91 13.29 -11.94 7.45
N GLY A 92 12.73 -12.68 8.43
CA GLY A 92 13.21 -13.99 8.81
C GLY A 92 14.45 -13.89 9.70
N SER A 93 14.61 -14.84 10.62
CA SER A 93 15.72 -14.87 11.60
C SER A 93 16.72 -15.99 11.34
N LYS A 94 16.45 -16.85 10.34
CA LYS A 94 17.29 -18.00 10.00
C LYS A 94 18.30 -17.63 8.91
N ARG A 95 19.27 -18.53 8.69
CA ARG A 95 20.33 -18.37 7.68
C ARG A 95 19.75 -18.07 6.30
N SER A 96 20.42 -17.20 5.54
CA SER A 96 20.06 -16.91 4.15
C SER A 96 19.96 -18.20 3.31
N GLY A 97 18.88 -18.33 2.53
CA GLY A 97 18.59 -19.51 1.70
C GLY A 97 17.84 -20.65 2.40
N SER A 98 17.66 -20.59 3.73
CA SER A 98 16.79 -21.54 4.44
C SER A 98 15.32 -21.11 4.44
N GLU A 99 14.41 -22.04 4.72
CA GLU A 99 13.01 -21.72 5.00
C GLU A 99 12.93 -20.81 6.24
N GLY A 100 12.39 -19.60 6.07
CA GLY A 100 12.42 -18.54 7.08
C GLY A 100 13.72 -17.71 7.12
N GLY A 101 14.57 -17.83 6.11
CA GLY A 101 15.71 -16.94 5.88
C GLY A 101 15.38 -15.76 4.97
N PHE A 102 16.24 -14.74 4.99
CA PHE A 102 16.04 -13.46 4.30
C PHE A 102 15.64 -13.55 2.82
N VAL A 103 16.41 -14.27 2.03
CA VAL A 103 16.17 -14.39 0.57
C VAL A 103 14.80 -15.01 0.29
N THR A 104 14.44 -16.06 1.02
CA THR A 104 13.15 -16.74 0.88
C THR A 104 12.00 -15.81 1.25
N ALA A 105 12.12 -15.08 2.37
CA ALA A 105 11.12 -14.10 2.80
C ALA A 105 10.95 -12.97 1.77
N MET A 106 12.05 -12.51 1.17
CA MET A 106 12.06 -11.47 0.14
C MET A 106 11.39 -11.93 -1.16
N VAL A 107 11.71 -13.13 -1.64
CA VAL A 107 11.09 -13.71 -2.84
C VAL A 107 9.58 -13.90 -2.62
N LEU A 108 9.18 -14.44 -1.47
CA LEU A 108 7.77 -14.59 -1.11
C LEU A 108 7.06 -13.24 -1.07
N LEU A 109 7.60 -12.25 -0.35
CA LEU A 109 6.98 -10.93 -0.27
C LEU A 109 6.84 -10.27 -1.65
N THR A 110 7.86 -10.37 -2.51
CA THR A 110 7.82 -9.78 -3.86
C THR A 110 6.73 -10.43 -4.71
N THR A 111 6.68 -11.75 -4.72
CA THR A 111 5.75 -12.51 -5.57
C THR A 111 4.30 -12.33 -5.10
N THR A 112 4.04 -12.39 -3.79
CA THR A 112 2.73 -12.09 -3.22
C THR A 112 2.31 -10.65 -3.50
N PHE A 113 3.18 -9.66 -3.27
CA PHE A 113 2.85 -8.26 -3.54
C PHE A 113 2.56 -8.01 -5.03
N TYR A 114 3.27 -8.70 -5.93
CA TYR A 114 3.01 -8.57 -7.35
C TYR A 114 1.59 -9.05 -7.71
N ALA A 115 1.22 -10.27 -7.31
CA ALA A 115 -0.07 -10.88 -7.63
C ALA A 115 -1.26 -10.16 -6.97
N ASP A 116 -1.09 -9.74 -5.71
CA ASP A 116 -2.19 -9.16 -4.93
C ASP A 116 -2.36 -7.65 -5.15
N VAL A 117 -1.29 -6.95 -5.54
CA VAL A 117 -1.29 -5.48 -5.65
C VAL A 117 -0.92 -5.01 -7.06
N VAL A 118 0.27 -5.34 -7.53
CA VAL A 118 0.80 -4.74 -8.77
C VAL A 118 -0.02 -5.10 -10.01
N GLU A 119 -0.46 -6.36 -10.12
CA GLU A 119 -1.28 -6.82 -11.24
C GLU A 119 -2.69 -6.20 -11.25
N ARG A 120 -3.22 -5.86 -10.06
CA ARG A 120 -4.61 -5.41 -9.88
C ARG A 120 -4.76 -3.89 -9.92
N VAL A 121 -3.78 -3.17 -9.39
CA VAL A 121 -3.85 -1.71 -9.24
C VAL A 121 -3.48 -1.01 -10.54
N ARG A 122 -4.47 -0.30 -11.09
CA ARG A 122 -4.34 0.58 -12.25
C ARG A 122 -3.89 1.97 -11.82
N SER A 123 -3.43 2.73 -12.80
CA SER A 123 -3.14 4.15 -12.64
C SER A 123 -4.45 4.95 -12.65
N GLY A 124 -4.68 5.78 -11.63
CA GLY A 124 -5.84 6.66 -11.58
C GLY A 124 -5.78 7.82 -12.59
N ARG A 125 -4.64 8.05 -13.26
CA ARG A 125 -4.59 9.04 -14.35
C ARG A 125 -5.46 8.65 -15.54
N ASP A 126 -5.74 7.36 -15.69
CA ASP A 126 -6.45 6.74 -16.81
C ASP A 126 -7.89 6.35 -16.43
N ALA A 127 -8.32 6.71 -15.20
CA ALA A 127 -9.60 6.37 -14.60
C ALA A 127 -10.56 7.56 -14.53
#